data_AF-A0A945L0C8-F1
#
_entry.id   AF-A0A945L0C8-F1
#
_cell.length_a   1.000
_cell.length_b   1.000
_cell.length_c   1.000
_cell.angle_alpha   90.00
_cell.angle_beta   90.00
_cell.angle_gamma   90.00
#
_symmetry.space_group_name_H-M   'P 1'
#
loop_
_entity.id
_entity.type
_entity.pdbx_description
1 polymer ?
#
loop_
_entity_poly.entity_id
_entity_poly.type
_entity_poly.pdbx_seq_one_letter_code
_entity_poly.pdbx_strand_id
1 'polypeptide(L)'
;MTIRPAATQSFSIIFGSISFGLVSLLAYAIWAFRLVPGQAAMYSAIATIYLILSGLALNRLAIAPKILLRFTLLFATAFLAYAIFWCLLWFQLKGKYHGDLWGSLLGLAAMTWLFQKAFGSKRGFLAAFSILFTFHTIGYYQGNECYTYFGGTTGRLLWGAFHGAGFGAGLGNLMFHCQKPLIEKSQNSS
;
A
#
# COMPACT_ATOMS: atom_id res chain seq x y z
N MET A 1 16.54 5.78 -24.61
CA MET A 1 15.78 5.87 -23.34
C MET A 1 16.24 4.72 -22.46
N THR A 2 17.07 4.97 -21.44
CA THR A 2 17.65 3.88 -20.63
C THR A 2 16.61 3.40 -19.63
N ILE A 3 16.02 2.24 -19.90
CA ILE A 3 15.04 1.57 -19.05
C ILE A 3 15.82 0.85 -17.95
N ARG A 4 15.40 0.99 -16.68
CA ARG A 4 16.05 0.26 -15.58
C ARG A 4 15.82 -1.23 -15.78
N PRO A 5 16.83 -2.10 -15.49
CA PRO A 5 16.62 -3.54 -15.52
C PRO A 5 15.44 -3.90 -14.62
N ALA A 6 14.56 -4.77 -15.12
CA ALA A 6 13.38 -5.20 -14.39
C ALA A 6 13.81 -5.84 -13.07
N ALA A 7 13.29 -5.30 -11.96
CA ALA A 7 13.51 -5.89 -10.65
C ALA A 7 12.89 -7.28 -10.58
N THR A 8 13.49 -8.20 -9.82
CA THR A 8 12.88 -9.51 -9.56
C THR A 8 11.62 -9.36 -8.71
N GLN A 9 10.75 -10.36 -8.76
CA GLN A 9 9.54 -10.40 -7.94
C GLN A 9 9.89 -10.35 -6.45
N SER A 10 10.86 -11.17 -6.01
CA SER A 10 11.30 -11.22 -4.62
C SER A 10 11.87 -9.88 -4.15
N PHE A 11 12.69 -9.22 -4.98
CA PHE A 11 13.18 -7.88 -4.66
C PHE A 11 12.03 -6.89 -4.50
N SER A 12 11.05 -6.92 -5.41
CA SER A 12 9.92 -5.99 -5.37
C SER A 12 9.08 -6.18 -4.10
N ILE A 13 8.84 -7.43 -3.70
CA ILE A 13 8.14 -7.78 -2.47
C ILE A 13 8.91 -7.30 -1.23
N ILE A 14 10.20 -7.65 -1.13
CA ILE A 14 11.03 -7.30 0.05
C ILE A 14 11.19 -5.78 0.15
N PHE A 15 11.54 -5.13 -0.96
CA PHE A 15 11.70 -3.68 -0.98
C PHE A 15 10.38 -2.98 -0.67
N GLY A 16 9.26 -3.43 -1.24
CA GLY A 16 7.93 -2.91 -0.94
C GLY A 16 7.59 -3.05 0.55
N SER A 17 7.81 -4.23 1.11
CA SER A 17 7.60 -4.52 2.53
C SER A 17 8.39 -3.59 3.46
N ILE A 18 9.70 -3.46 3.22
CA ILE A 18 10.57 -2.63 4.05
C ILE A 18 10.24 -1.14 3.86
N SER A 19 10.19 -0.67 2.62
CA SER A 19 10.02 0.77 2.33
C SER A 19 8.66 1.30 2.76
N PHE A 20 7.58 0.58 2.47
CA PHE A 20 6.24 0.95 2.93
C PHE A 20 6.06 0.69 4.42
N GLY A 21 6.71 -0.36 4.97
CA GLY A 21 6.77 -0.63 6.41
C GLY A 21 7.35 0.54 7.21
N LEU A 22 8.44 1.15 6.72
CA LEU A 22 9.03 2.34 7.32
C LEU A 22 8.07 3.55 7.26
N VAL A 23 7.38 3.77 6.14
CA VAL A 23 6.36 4.83 6.04
C VAL A 23 5.22 4.59 7.03
N SER A 24 4.75 3.34 7.13
CA SER A 24 3.71 2.94 8.07
C SER A 24 4.13 3.15 9.52
N LEU A 25 5.37 2.79 9.88
CA LEU A 25 5.93 3.07 11.21
C LEU A 25 5.93 4.56 11.54
N LEU A 26 6.35 5.41 10.60
CA LEU A 26 6.31 6.88 10.77
C LEU A 26 4.87 7.39 10.94
N ALA A 27 3.94 6.87 10.15
CA ALA A 27 2.53 7.23 10.27
C ALA A 27 1.98 6.83 11.65
N TYR A 28 2.23 5.60 12.09
CA TYR A 28 1.76 5.08 13.37
C TYR A 28 2.48 5.70 14.57
N ALA A 29 3.67 6.27 14.40
CA ALA A 29 4.35 7.04 15.43
C ALA A 29 3.51 8.26 15.86
N ILE A 30 2.75 8.88 14.95
CA ILE A 30 1.81 9.96 15.30
C ILE A 30 0.83 9.51 16.38
N TRP A 31 0.21 8.34 16.16
CA TRP A 31 -0.73 7.78 17.12
C TRP A 31 -0.03 7.22 18.36
N ALA A 32 1.13 6.59 18.19
CA ALA A 32 1.90 5.97 19.26
C ALA A 32 2.28 6.99 20.34
N PHE A 33 2.90 8.09 19.91
CA PHE A 33 3.41 9.15 20.79
C PHE A 33 2.42 10.31 20.99
N ARG A 34 1.20 10.20 20.44
CA ARG A 34 0.13 11.22 20.55
C ARG A 34 0.60 12.60 20.07
N LEU A 35 1.34 12.63 18.95
CA LEU A 35 1.96 13.85 18.40
C LEU A 35 0.94 14.87 17.90
N VAL A 36 -0.26 14.43 17.55
CA VAL A 36 -1.35 15.27 17.05
C VAL A 36 -2.59 15.06 17.92
N PRO A 37 -3.12 16.12 18.57
CA PRO A 37 -4.32 16.01 19.39
C PRO A 37 -5.58 15.93 18.53
N GLY A 38 -6.58 15.19 19.01
CA GLY A 38 -7.88 15.04 18.34
C GLY A 38 -7.88 13.92 17.29
N GLN A 39 -8.95 13.13 17.29
CA GLN A 39 -9.04 11.91 16.48
C GLN A 39 -9.04 12.22 14.98
N ALA A 40 -9.82 13.22 14.53
CA ALA A 40 -9.89 13.60 13.13
C ALA A 40 -8.53 14.14 12.63
N ALA A 41 -7.89 15.02 13.37
CA ALA A 41 -6.59 15.59 13.01
C ALA A 41 -5.50 14.50 12.95
N MET A 42 -5.50 13.56 13.91
CA MET A 42 -4.59 12.42 13.91
C MET A 42 -4.75 11.54 12.67
N TYR A 43 -5.98 11.16 12.31
CA TYR A 43 -6.22 10.35 11.12
C TYR A 43 -5.85 11.10 9.83
N SER A 44 -6.14 12.41 9.74
CA SER A 44 -5.73 13.24 8.61
C SER A 44 -4.21 13.33 8.48
N ALA A 45 -3.47 13.44 9.58
CA ALA A 45 -2.01 13.46 9.57
C ALA A 45 -1.42 12.12 9.12
N ILE A 46 -1.97 11.01 9.63
CA ILE A 46 -1.61 9.64 9.19
C ILE A 46 -1.87 9.46 7.69
N ALA A 47 -3.05 9.84 7.20
CA ALA A 47 -3.41 9.75 5.78
C ALA A 47 -2.47 10.59 4.91
N THR A 48 -2.11 11.79 5.37
CA THR A 48 -1.17 12.68 4.67
C THR A 48 0.21 12.04 4.53
N ILE A 49 0.72 11.39 5.59
CA ILE A 49 1.99 10.65 5.53
C ILE A 49 1.94 9.56 4.46
N TYR A 50 0.89 8.74 4.44
CA TYR A 50 0.74 7.69 3.42
C TYR A 50 0.64 8.28 2.00
N LEU A 51 -0.17 9.32 1.79
CA LEU A 51 -0.35 9.94 0.48
C LEU A 51 0.95 10.52 -0.09
N ILE A 52 1.76 11.16 0.75
CA ILE A 52 3.00 11.83 0.31
C ILE A 52 4.16 10.84 0.26
N LEU A 53 4.43 10.13 1.37
CA LEU A 53 5.68 9.39 1.53
C LEU A 53 5.66 8.02 0.87
N SER A 54 4.51 7.35 0.73
CA SER A 54 4.48 6.00 0.16
C SER A 54 4.79 6.00 -1.34
N GLY A 55 4.30 6.98 -2.09
CA GLY A 55 4.67 7.17 -3.49
C GLY A 55 6.17 7.42 -3.66
N LEU A 56 6.75 8.25 -2.77
CA LEU A 56 8.20 8.50 -2.73
C LEU A 56 8.98 7.24 -2.32
N ALA A 57 8.51 6.45 -1.38
CA ALA A 57 9.19 5.23 -0.93
C ALA A 57 9.20 4.15 -2.04
N LEU A 58 8.06 3.97 -2.72
CA LEU A 58 7.87 2.91 -3.70
C LEU A 58 8.31 3.28 -5.12
N ASN A 59 8.65 4.55 -5.40
CA ASN A 59 9.00 4.99 -6.76
C ASN A 59 10.16 4.18 -7.38
N ARG A 60 11.08 3.66 -6.54
CA ARG A 60 12.23 2.88 -7.02
C ARG A 60 11.83 1.57 -7.69
N LEU A 61 10.64 1.05 -7.40
CA LEU A 61 10.07 -0.13 -8.05
C LEU A 61 9.48 0.18 -9.44
N ALA A 62 9.28 1.46 -9.76
CA ALA A 62 8.80 1.85 -11.08
C ALA A 62 9.93 1.81 -12.12
N ILE A 63 9.71 1.12 -13.23
CA ILE A 63 10.70 0.88 -14.27
C ILE A 63 10.92 2.11 -15.17
N ALA A 64 9.88 2.94 -15.34
CA ALA A 64 9.95 4.11 -16.22
C ALA A 64 10.85 5.22 -15.62
N PRO A 65 11.86 5.72 -16.36
CA PRO A 65 12.73 6.78 -15.88
C PRO A 65 11.97 8.12 -15.75
N LYS A 66 12.34 8.93 -14.74
CA LYS A 66 11.86 10.31 -14.49
C LYS A 66 10.36 10.48 -14.22
N ILE A 67 9.67 9.45 -13.71
CA ILE A 67 8.23 9.51 -13.45
C ILE A 67 7.84 9.78 -12.00
N LEU A 68 8.75 10.24 -11.14
CA LEU A 68 8.49 10.37 -9.68
C LEU A 68 7.13 11.01 -9.39
N LEU A 69 6.87 12.19 -9.94
CA LEU A 69 5.60 12.89 -9.73
C LEU A 69 4.40 12.08 -10.23
N ARG A 70 4.49 11.49 -11.43
CA ARG A 70 3.39 10.69 -12.00
C ARG A 70 3.10 9.44 -11.16
N PHE A 71 4.15 8.76 -10.70
CA PHE A 71 4.02 7.60 -9.84
C PHE A 71 3.45 7.97 -8.47
N THR A 72 3.96 9.04 -7.86
CA THR A 72 3.44 9.53 -6.57
C THR A 72 1.97 9.93 -6.69
N LEU A 73 1.57 10.62 -7.77
CA LEU A 73 0.16 10.96 -8.02
C LEU A 73 -0.71 9.73 -8.26
N LEU A 74 -0.22 8.75 -9.02
CA LEU A 74 -0.91 7.47 -9.21
C LEU A 74 -1.12 6.76 -7.87
N PHE A 75 -0.05 6.64 -7.07
CA PHE A 75 -0.12 6.02 -5.75
C PHE A 75 -1.11 6.76 -4.86
N ALA A 76 -1.00 8.08 -4.76
CA ALA A 76 -1.88 8.91 -3.95
C ALA A 76 -3.35 8.75 -4.37
N THR A 77 -3.63 8.75 -5.68
CA THR A 77 -4.98 8.55 -6.21
C THR A 77 -5.52 7.16 -5.86
N ALA A 78 -4.69 6.12 -6.02
CA ALA A 78 -5.09 4.75 -5.73
C ALA A 78 -5.28 4.50 -4.23
N PHE A 79 -4.42 5.08 -3.40
CA PHE A 79 -4.53 5.00 -1.94
C PHE A 79 -5.73 5.80 -1.44
N LEU A 80 -6.01 6.96 -2.03
CA LEU A 80 -7.21 7.73 -1.73
C LEU A 80 -8.48 6.94 -2.08
N ALA A 81 -8.53 6.28 -3.24
CA ALA A 81 -9.65 5.41 -3.58
C ALA A 81 -9.82 4.28 -2.55
N TYR A 82 -8.72 3.62 -2.16
CA TYR A 82 -8.71 2.64 -1.08
C TYR A 82 -9.27 3.22 0.23
N ALA A 83 -8.78 4.38 0.66
CA ALA A 83 -9.16 5.03 1.90
C ALA A 83 -10.63 5.45 1.90
N ILE A 84 -11.16 5.92 0.76
CA ILE A 84 -12.58 6.26 0.62
C ILE A 84 -13.46 5.03 0.82
N PHE A 85 -13.18 3.93 0.11
CA PHE A 85 -13.96 2.69 0.28
C PHE A 85 -13.87 2.14 1.71
N TRP A 86 -12.67 2.17 2.29
CA TRP A 86 -12.45 1.73 3.65
C TRP A 86 -13.23 2.59 4.65
N CYS A 87 -13.10 3.93 4.59
CA CYS A 87 -13.81 4.83 5.48
C CYS A 87 -15.34 4.72 5.33
N LEU A 88 -15.85 4.71 4.09
CA LEU A 88 -17.28 4.62 3.83
C LEU A 88 -17.87 3.36 4.45
N LEU A 89 -17.22 2.20 4.25
CA LEU A 89 -17.72 0.93 4.79
C LEU A 89 -17.48 0.78 6.29
N TRP A 90 -16.33 1.25 6.80
CA TRP A 90 -16.04 1.25 8.23
C TRP A 90 -17.09 2.04 9.02
N PHE A 91 -17.37 3.27 8.60
CA PHE A 91 -18.33 4.12 9.30
C PHE A 91 -19.78 3.68 9.08
N GLN A 92 -20.17 3.24 7.87
CA GLN A 92 -21.53 2.76 7.60
C GLN A 92 -21.85 1.44 8.31
N LEU A 93 -20.89 0.53 8.39
CA LEU A 93 -21.05 -0.76 9.07
C LEU A 93 -20.73 -0.69 10.57
N LYS A 94 -20.63 0.53 11.13
CA LYS A 94 -20.44 0.81 12.56
C LYS A 94 -19.23 0.09 13.18
N GLY A 95 -18.16 -0.08 12.40
CA GLY A 95 -16.86 -0.57 12.87
C GLY A 95 -16.91 -1.90 13.63
N LYS A 96 -16.76 -3.01 12.90
CA LYS A 96 -16.42 -4.36 13.39
C LYS A 96 -16.09 -5.22 12.17
N TYR A 97 -15.16 -6.19 12.32
CA TYR A 97 -14.63 -7.17 11.33
C TYR A 97 -15.11 -7.11 9.87
N HIS A 98 -16.42 -7.10 9.62
CA HIS A 98 -17.02 -6.88 8.30
C HIS A 98 -16.69 -5.52 7.65
N GLY A 99 -16.68 -4.42 8.42
CA GLY A 99 -16.35 -3.08 7.92
C GLY A 99 -14.92 -3.01 7.36
N ASP A 100 -13.97 -3.57 8.10
CA ASP A 100 -12.57 -3.71 7.67
C ASP A 100 -12.46 -4.59 6.43
N LEU A 101 -13.05 -5.77 6.49
CA LEU A 101 -12.90 -6.76 5.43
C LEU A 101 -13.48 -6.25 4.11
N TRP A 102 -14.72 -5.76 4.12
CA TRP A 102 -15.37 -5.25 2.90
C TRP A 102 -14.75 -3.93 2.43
N GLY A 103 -14.37 -3.06 3.36
CA GLY A 103 -13.68 -1.80 3.09
C GLY A 103 -12.36 -2.04 2.37
N SER A 104 -11.54 -2.93 2.92
CA SER A 104 -10.27 -3.33 2.31
C SER A 104 -10.48 -4.12 1.03
N LEU A 105 -11.48 -4.99 0.93
CA LEU A 105 -11.77 -5.75 -0.30
C LEU A 105 -12.08 -4.82 -1.47
N LEU A 106 -13.03 -3.90 -1.31
CA LEU A 106 -13.38 -2.95 -2.37
C LEU A 106 -12.26 -1.94 -2.64
N GLY A 107 -11.63 -1.43 -1.57
CA GLY A 107 -10.56 -0.46 -1.68
C GLY A 107 -9.33 -1.02 -2.41
N LEU A 108 -8.92 -2.24 -2.07
CA LEU A 108 -7.77 -2.90 -2.70
C LEU A 108 -8.09 -3.39 -4.11
N ALA A 109 -9.34 -3.76 -4.40
CA ALA A 109 -9.80 -4.01 -5.76
C ALA A 109 -9.70 -2.75 -6.63
N ALA A 110 -10.17 -1.60 -6.13
CA ALA A 110 -10.06 -0.32 -6.81
C ALA A 110 -8.60 0.11 -7.04
N MET A 111 -7.76 -0.02 -6.00
CA MET A 111 -6.31 0.24 -6.11
C MET A 111 -5.64 -0.66 -7.15
N THR A 112 -5.92 -1.97 -7.12
CA THR A 112 -5.40 -2.94 -8.12
C THR A 112 -5.80 -2.53 -9.54
N TRP A 113 -7.07 -2.16 -9.73
CA TRP A 113 -7.58 -1.74 -11.03
C TRP A 113 -6.88 -0.47 -11.54
N LEU A 114 -6.69 0.54 -10.68
CA LEU A 114 -5.98 1.78 -11.04
C LEU A 114 -4.53 1.51 -11.45
N PHE A 115 -3.82 0.64 -10.72
CA PHE A 115 -2.45 0.24 -11.09
C PHE A 115 -2.42 -0.51 -12.42
N GLN A 116 -3.31 -1.50 -12.63
CA GLN A 116 -3.39 -2.21 -13.90
C GLN A 116 -3.66 -1.28 -15.08
N LYS A 117 -4.63 -0.37 -14.92
CA LYS A 117 -4.97 0.62 -15.95
C LYS A 117 -3.78 1.54 -16.25
N ALA A 118 -3.09 2.03 -15.24
CA ALA A 118 -1.97 2.95 -15.39
C ALA A 118 -0.76 2.31 -16.09
N PHE A 119 -0.48 1.03 -15.80
CA PHE A 119 0.63 0.30 -16.43
C PHE A 119 0.24 -0.45 -17.72
N GLY A 120 -1.03 -0.38 -18.14
CA GLY A 120 -1.52 -1.02 -19.36
C GLY A 120 -1.66 -2.54 -19.29
N SER A 121 -1.67 -3.13 -18.09
CA SER A 121 -1.87 -4.57 -17.91
C SER A 121 -3.35 -4.92 -18.02
N LYS A 122 -3.69 -5.86 -18.92
CA LYS A 122 -5.08 -6.29 -19.20
C LYS A 122 -5.46 -7.63 -18.58
N ARG A 123 -4.51 -8.36 -17.98
CA ARG A 123 -4.72 -9.73 -17.47
C ARG A 123 -4.24 -9.86 -16.03
N GLY A 124 -4.77 -10.84 -15.32
CA GLY A 124 -4.31 -11.19 -13.98
C GLY A 124 -4.80 -10.28 -12.86
N PHE A 125 -5.92 -9.55 -13.04
CA PHE A 125 -6.55 -8.75 -11.99
C PHE A 125 -6.77 -9.57 -10.73
N LEU A 126 -7.48 -10.70 -10.85
CA LEU A 126 -7.82 -11.54 -9.69
C LEU A 126 -6.58 -12.04 -8.96
N ALA A 127 -5.52 -12.44 -9.68
CA ALA A 127 -4.28 -12.89 -9.06
C ALA A 127 -3.58 -11.73 -8.31
N ALA A 128 -3.40 -10.59 -8.97
CA ALA A 128 -2.75 -9.42 -8.36
C ALA A 128 -3.54 -8.88 -7.16
N PHE A 129 -4.86 -8.78 -7.30
CA PHE A 129 -5.77 -8.40 -6.22
C PHE A 129 -5.70 -9.40 -5.06
N SER A 130 -5.79 -10.71 -5.33
CA SER A 130 -5.79 -11.73 -4.27
C SER A 130 -4.48 -11.73 -3.48
N ILE A 131 -3.35 -11.55 -4.16
CA ILE A 131 -2.04 -11.46 -3.49
C ILE A 131 -1.99 -10.17 -2.65
N LEU A 132 -2.35 -9.02 -3.22
CA LEU A 132 -2.39 -7.75 -2.49
C LEU A 132 -3.29 -7.84 -1.25
N PHE A 133 -4.51 -8.35 -1.43
CA PHE A 133 -5.50 -8.53 -0.38
C PHE A 133 -5.01 -9.48 0.71
N THR A 134 -4.41 -10.61 0.34
CA THR A 134 -3.88 -11.59 1.31
C THR A 134 -2.78 -10.98 2.15
N PHE A 135 -1.79 -10.35 1.53
CA PHE A 135 -0.66 -9.73 2.24
C PHE A 135 -1.11 -8.56 3.13
N HIS A 136 -2.03 -7.72 2.65
CA HIS A 136 -2.64 -6.66 3.45
C HIS A 136 -3.38 -7.25 4.66
N THR A 137 -4.23 -8.25 4.43
CA THR A 137 -5.07 -8.87 5.47
C THR A 137 -4.22 -9.54 6.56
N ILE A 138 -3.20 -10.31 6.17
CA ILE A 138 -2.26 -10.93 7.11
C ILE A 138 -1.54 -9.85 7.93
N GLY A 139 -1.01 -8.81 7.28
CA GLY A 139 -0.33 -7.71 7.99
C GLY A 139 -1.25 -6.96 8.95
N TYR A 140 -2.49 -6.70 8.53
CA TYR A 140 -3.51 -6.01 9.30
C TYR A 140 -3.87 -6.79 10.58
N TYR A 141 -4.25 -8.07 10.44
CA TYR A 141 -4.64 -8.89 11.59
C TYR A 141 -3.45 -9.20 12.49
N GLN A 142 -2.26 -9.50 11.95
CA GLN A 142 -1.06 -9.69 12.78
C GLN A 142 -0.71 -8.42 13.57
N GLY A 143 -0.86 -7.25 12.96
CA GLY A 143 -0.71 -5.97 13.65
C GLY A 143 -1.72 -5.79 14.78
N ASN A 144 -2.98 -6.19 14.56
CA ASN A 144 -4.02 -6.18 15.58
C ASN A 144 -3.69 -7.11 16.77
N GLU A 145 -3.21 -8.33 16.52
CA GLU A 145 -2.81 -9.25 17.58
C GLU A 145 -1.65 -8.68 18.40
N CYS A 146 -0.63 -8.11 17.75
CA CYS A 146 0.48 -7.46 18.45
C CYS A 146 0.02 -6.23 19.25
N TYR A 147 -0.90 -5.43 18.71
CA TYR A 147 -1.47 -4.30 19.43
C TYR A 147 -2.22 -4.74 20.69
N THR A 148 -3.05 -5.78 20.55
CA THR A 148 -3.82 -6.35 21.66
C THR A 148 -2.91 -6.92 22.75
N TYR A 149 -1.85 -7.63 22.36
CA TYR A 149 -0.92 -8.27 23.29
C TYR A 149 -0.02 -7.27 24.03
N PHE A 150 0.60 -6.31 23.33
CA PHE A 150 1.57 -5.39 23.94
C PHE A 150 0.95 -4.10 24.47
N GLY A 151 -0.14 -3.63 23.84
CA GLY A 151 -0.78 -2.36 24.19
C GLY A 151 0.14 -1.13 24.07
N GLY A 152 -0.35 0.01 24.54
CA GLY A 152 0.45 1.24 24.68
C GLY A 152 1.16 1.71 23.40
N THR A 153 2.33 2.33 23.57
CA THR A 153 3.16 2.83 22.46
C THR A 153 3.71 1.68 21.62
N THR A 154 4.25 0.64 22.26
CA THR A 154 4.85 -0.52 21.59
C THR A 154 3.85 -1.22 20.68
N GLY A 155 2.65 -1.50 21.18
CA GLY A 155 1.59 -2.13 20.39
C GLY A 155 1.20 -1.30 19.17
N ARG A 156 1.10 0.03 19.29
CA ARG A 156 0.76 0.91 18.14
C ARG A 156 1.85 0.93 17.08
N LEU A 157 3.11 0.91 17.49
CA LEU A 157 4.24 0.82 16.57
C LEU A 157 4.31 -0.55 15.89
N LEU A 158 4.12 -1.64 16.64
CA LEU A 158 4.05 -2.99 16.08
C LEU A 158 2.89 -3.14 15.10
N TRP A 159 1.73 -2.55 15.41
CA TRP A 159 0.61 -2.49 14.47
C TRP A 159 1.08 -1.87 13.15
N GLY A 160 1.70 -0.68 13.21
CA GLY A 160 2.25 -0.01 12.03
C GLY A 160 3.28 -0.84 11.28
N ALA A 161 4.17 -1.52 12.00
CA ALA A 161 5.19 -2.38 11.41
C ALA A 161 4.59 -3.54 10.61
N PHE A 162 3.70 -4.34 11.23
CA PHE A 162 3.13 -5.52 10.59
C PHE A 162 2.17 -5.16 9.46
N HIS A 163 1.29 -4.18 9.68
CA HIS A 163 0.41 -3.69 8.62
C HIS A 163 1.20 -3.15 7.43
N GLY A 164 2.21 -2.33 7.70
CA GLY A 164 3.06 -1.75 6.67
C GLY A 164 3.88 -2.80 5.92
N ALA A 165 4.50 -3.74 6.63
CA ALA A 165 5.28 -4.81 6.02
C ALA A 165 4.42 -5.71 5.12
N GLY A 166 3.23 -6.09 5.60
CA GLY A 166 2.28 -6.89 4.82
C GLY A 166 1.77 -6.12 3.60
N PHE A 167 1.19 -4.95 3.80
CA PHE A 167 0.65 -4.17 2.68
C PHE A 167 1.73 -3.79 1.66
N GLY A 168 2.93 -3.42 2.14
CA GLY A 168 4.09 -3.15 1.31
C GLY A 168 4.53 -4.34 0.46
N ALA A 169 4.54 -5.55 1.01
CA ALA A 169 4.83 -6.78 0.28
C ALA A 169 3.83 -6.99 -0.88
N GLY A 170 2.54 -6.81 -0.59
CA GLY A 170 1.47 -6.88 -1.59
C GLY A 170 1.61 -5.83 -2.68
N LEU A 171 1.91 -4.58 -2.33
CA LEU A 171 2.15 -3.48 -3.28
C LEU A 171 3.37 -3.75 -4.18
N GLY A 172 4.44 -4.28 -3.59
CA GLY A 172 5.63 -4.70 -4.33
C GLY A 172 5.32 -5.76 -5.38
N ASN A 173 4.52 -6.77 -5.01
CA ASN A 173 4.06 -7.79 -5.95
C ASN A 173 3.16 -7.19 -7.05
N LEU A 174 2.17 -6.36 -6.66
CA LEU A 174 1.27 -5.68 -7.59
C LEU A 174 2.06 -4.92 -8.66
N MET A 175 3.02 -4.10 -8.24
CA MET A 175 3.87 -3.32 -9.14
C MET A 175 4.68 -4.20 -10.09
N PHE A 176 5.27 -5.29 -9.61
CA PHE A 176 6.01 -6.23 -10.46
C PHE A 176 5.11 -6.79 -11.57
N HIS A 177 3.90 -7.25 -11.24
CA HIS A 177 2.99 -7.83 -12.21
C HIS A 177 2.37 -6.80 -13.17
N CYS A 178 1.98 -5.63 -12.67
CA CYS A 178 1.37 -4.59 -13.49
C CYS A 178 2.34 -4.05 -14.55
N GLN A 179 3.65 -4.05 -14.28
CA GLN A 179 4.66 -3.50 -15.18
C GLN A 179 5.14 -4.46 -16.27
N LYS A 180 4.75 -5.74 -16.25
CA LYS A 180 5.15 -6.74 -17.28
C LYS A 180 4.97 -6.27 -18.73
N PRO A 181 3.84 -5.64 -19.13
CA PRO A 181 3.67 -5.17 -20.51
C PRO A 181 4.72 -4.12 -20.92
N LEU A 182 5.18 -3.29 -19.98
CA LEU A 182 6.22 -2.29 -20.23
C LEU A 182 7.60 -2.93 -20.36
N ILE A 183 7.86 -3.99 -19.58
CA ILE A 183 9.10 -4.77 -19.66
C ILE A 183 9.18 -5.46 -21.03
N GLU A 184 8.14 -6.19 -21.41
CA GLU A 184 8.07 -6.90 -22.70
C GLU A 184 8.24 -5.92 -23.88
N LYS A 185 7.54 -4.77 -23.83
CA LYS A 185 7.69 -3.74 -24.85
C LYS A 185 9.12 -3.22 -24.95
N SER A 186 9.81 -3.01 -23.82
CA SER A 186 11.19 -2.53 -23.81
C SER A 186 12.18 -3.49 -24.46
N GLN A 187 11.98 -4.80 -24.24
CA GLN A 187 12.83 -5.86 -24.79
C GLN A 187 12.63 -6.01 -26.31
N ASN A 188 11.40 -5.87 -26.80
CA ASN A 188 11.10 -5.97 -28.24
C ASN A 188 11.47 -4.72 -29.04
N SER A 189 11.84 -3.61 -28.37
CA SER A 189 12.22 -2.34 -29.01
C SER A 189 13.74 -2.14 -29.09
N SER A 190 14.51 -3.12 -28.61
CA SER A 190 15.98 -3.13 -28.56
C SER A 190 16.53 -4.15 -29.56
#